data_AF-A0A7X7G999-F1
#
_entry.id   AF-A0A7X7G999-F1
#
_cell.length_a   1.000
_cell.length_b   1.000
_cell.length_c   1.000
_cell.angle_alpha   90.00
_cell.angle_beta   90.00
_cell.angle_gamma   90.00
#
_symmetry.space_group_name_H-M   'P 1'
#
loop_
_entity.id
_entity.type
_entity.pdbx_description
1 polymer ?
#
loop_
_entity_poly.entity_id
_entity_poly.type
_entity_poly.pdbx_seq_one_letter_code
_entity_poly.pdbx_strand_id
1 'polypeptide(L)'
;MSEPSRQVPVRFQVEVPPDVEAGVPAEFANVWHTRTSFVLDFAVPKGPPQVLDDEAGRRAVITAKVVSRVRIPPQQAFEIARALTQQLDMWEKETGAGRPQPPSSPPAPPA
;
A
#
# COMPACT_ATOMS: atom_id res chain seq x y z
N MET A 1 -10.39 -3.09 50.46
CA MET A 1 -9.36 -2.51 49.57
C MET A 1 -9.32 -3.38 48.33
N SER A 2 -9.81 -2.89 47.20
CA SER A 2 -9.74 -3.60 45.92
C SER A 2 -8.43 -3.20 45.25
N GLU A 3 -7.49 -4.13 45.11
CA GLU A 3 -6.24 -3.87 44.40
C GLU A 3 -6.53 -3.55 42.92
N PRO A 4 -5.98 -2.46 42.35
CA PRO A 4 -6.13 -2.18 40.94
C PRO A 4 -5.42 -3.27 40.15
N SER A 5 -6.17 -3.98 39.31
CA SER A 5 -5.66 -5.00 38.40
C SER A 5 -4.47 -4.44 37.61
N ARG A 6 -3.26 -4.90 37.92
CA ARG A 6 -2.03 -4.54 37.21
C ARG A 6 -2.14 -5.07 35.78
N GLN A 7 -2.53 -4.21 34.84
CA GLN A 7 -2.60 -4.58 33.43
C GLN A 7 -1.19 -4.97 32.97
N VAL A 8 -1.01 -6.24 32.63
CA VAL A 8 0.24 -6.74 32.06
C VAL A 8 0.31 -6.27 30.60
N PRO A 9 1.40 -5.61 30.18
CA PRO A 9 1.54 -5.16 28.80
C PRO A 9 1.57 -6.36 27.84
N VAL A 10 0.64 -6.39 26.89
CA VAL A 10 0.57 -7.41 25.85
C VAL A 10 1.63 -7.09 24.79
N ARG A 11 2.53 -8.04 24.51
CA ARG A 11 3.45 -7.97 23.37
C ARG A 11 2.94 -8.90 22.29
N PHE A 12 2.81 -8.39 21.07
CA PHE A 12 2.50 -9.19 19.90
C PHE A 12 3.80 -9.82 19.40
N GLN A 13 3.83 -11.15 19.32
CA GLN A 13 4.85 -11.88 18.60
C GLN A 13 4.28 -12.19 17.23
N VAL A 14 4.96 -11.71 16.19
CA VAL A 14 4.58 -11.95 14.79
C VAL A 14 5.48 -13.05 14.27
N GLU A 15 4.88 -14.14 13.81
CA GLU A 15 5.57 -15.22 13.12
C GLU A 15 5.17 -15.17 11.64
N VAL A 16 6.16 -15.30 10.76
CA VAL A 16 5.95 -15.39 9.32
C VAL A 16 6.03 -16.87 8.94
N PRO A 17 4.92 -17.49 8.51
CA PRO A 17 4.93 -18.89 8.10
C PRO A 17 5.92 -19.15 6.94
N PRO A 18 6.58 -20.33 6.89
CA PRO A 18 7.59 -20.61 5.86
C PRO A 18 7.06 -20.52 4.42
N ASP A 19 5.78 -20.81 4.19
CA ASP A 19 5.13 -20.76 2.89
C ASP A 19 4.92 -19.33 2.36
N VAL A 20 5.03 -18.30 3.22
CA VAL A 20 4.94 -16.89 2.84
C VAL A 20 6.23 -16.11 3.11
N GLU A 21 7.27 -16.77 3.62
CA GLU A 21 8.55 -16.16 3.97
C GLU A 21 9.22 -15.46 2.77
N ALA A 22 9.15 -16.08 1.58
CA ALA A 22 9.65 -15.48 0.34
C ALA A 22 8.79 -14.31 -0.17
N GLY A 23 7.54 -14.20 0.29
CA GLY A 23 6.56 -13.22 -0.19
C GLY A 23 6.11 -13.45 -1.65
N VAL A 24 5.22 -12.57 -2.12
CA VAL A 24 4.82 -12.50 -3.53
C VAL A 24 5.17 -11.11 -4.04
N PRO A 25 5.93 -10.97 -5.15
CA PRO A 25 6.33 -9.67 -5.65
C PRO A 25 5.11 -8.86 -6.10
N ALA A 26 5.05 -7.61 -5.64
CA ALA A 26 4.05 -6.62 -6.04
C ALA A 26 4.75 -5.28 -6.27
N GLU A 27 4.35 -4.57 -7.32
CA GLU A 27 4.97 -3.30 -7.71
C GLU A 27 4.18 -2.10 -7.23
N PHE A 28 2.87 -2.28 -7.01
CA PHE A 28 2.01 -1.23 -6.46
C PHE A 28 0.86 -1.82 -5.65
N ALA A 29 0.29 -0.98 -4.80
CA ALA A 29 -0.90 -1.29 -4.02
C ALA A 29 -2.02 -0.31 -4.38
N ASN A 30 -3.17 -0.82 -4.79
CA ASN A 30 -4.39 -0.01 -4.88
C ASN A 30 -5.08 -0.02 -3.51
N VAL A 31 -5.43 1.17 -3.02
CA VAL A 31 -6.08 1.35 -1.72
C VAL A 31 -7.47 1.90 -1.93
N TRP A 32 -8.47 1.18 -1.45
CA TRP A 32 -9.87 1.60 -1.49
C TRP A 32 -10.57 1.13 -0.22
N HIS A 33 -11.84 1.49 -0.04
CA HIS A 33 -12.59 1.07 1.13
C HIS A 33 -14.00 0.62 0.77
N THR A 34 -14.52 -0.27 1.60
CA THR A 34 -15.92 -0.67 1.66
C THR A 34 -16.59 0.05 2.83
N ARG A 35 -17.85 -0.29 3.12
CA ARG A 35 -18.54 0.20 4.32
C ARG A 35 -17.88 -0.29 5.63
N THR A 36 -17.18 -1.42 5.61
CA THR A 36 -16.71 -2.09 6.84
C THR A 36 -15.20 -2.29 6.89
N SER A 37 -14.46 -1.97 5.82
CA SER A 37 -13.02 -2.28 5.75
C SER A 37 -12.31 -1.41 4.73
N PHE A 38 -11.05 -1.09 5.00
CA PHE A 38 -10.07 -0.72 3.99
C PHE A 38 -9.57 -1.97 3.27
N VAL A 39 -9.31 -1.84 1.98
CA VAL A 39 -8.83 -2.92 1.12
C VAL A 39 -7.56 -2.46 0.43
N LEU A 40 -6.50 -3.26 0.59
CA LEU A 40 -5.21 -3.08 -0.07
C LEU A 40 -5.04 -4.21 -1.07
N ASP A 41 -4.99 -3.86 -2.35
CA ASP A 41 -4.75 -4.79 -3.45
C ASP A 41 -3.33 -4.63 -3.96
N PHE A 42 -2.47 -5.56 -3.60
CA PHE A 42 -1.11 -5.65 -4.12
C PHE A 42 -1.15 -6.30 -5.51
N ALA A 43 -0.56 -5.62 -6.49
CA ALA A 43 -0.66 -6.02 -7.89
C ALA A 43 0.68 -5.95 -8.63
N VAL A 44 0.75 -6.72 -9.72
CA VAL A 44 1.86 -6.73 -10.67
C VAL A 44 1.35 -6.47 -12.08
N PRO A 45 2.03 -5.63 -12.89
CA PRO A 45 1.72 -5.48 -14.31
C PRO A 45 1.77 -6.83 -15.04
N LYS A 46 0.81 -7.07 -15.95
CA LYS A 46 0.79 -8.28 -16.78
C LYS A 46 1.56 -8.12 -18.09
N GLY A 47 2.06 -6.92 -18.37
CA GLY A 47 2.70 -6.59 -19.63
C GLY A 47 2.92 -5.08 -19.77
N PRO A 48 3.46 -4.64 -20.92
CA PRO A 48 3.72 -3.23 -21.18
C PRO A 48 2.42 -2.42 -21.28
N PRO A 49 2.50 -1.08 -21.12
CA PRO A 49 1.37 -0.20 -21.36
C PRO A 49 0.82 -0.35 -22.77
N GLN A 50 -0.50 -0.38 -22.90
CA GLN A 50 -1.20 -0.36 -24.19
C GLN A 50 -1.88 0.99 -24.38
N VAL A 51 -1.74 1.57 -25.58
CA VAL A 51 -2.41 2.82 -25.92
C VAL A 51 -3.84 2.50 -26.35
N LEU A 52 -4.81 3.10 -25.68
CA LEU A 52 -6.23 3.04 -26.00
C LEU A 52 -6.69 4.42 -26.46
N ASP A 53 -7.43 4.45 -27.56
CA ASP A 53 -8.19 5.61 -28.02
C ASP A 53 -9.66 5.36 -27.69
N ASP A 54 -10.20 6.13 -26.74
CA ASP A 54 -11.63 6.11 -26.37
C ASP A 54 -12.26 7.51 -26.46
N GLU A 55 -13.55 7.64 -26.15
CA GLU A 55 -14.26 8.92 -26.21
C GLU A 55 -13.67 10.00 -25.28
N ALA A 56 -12.90 9.60 -24.25
CA ALA A 56 -12.19 10.52 -23.36
C ALA A 56 -10.77 10.88 -23.86
N GLY A 57 -10.34 10.33 -25.00
CA GLY A 57 -9.08 10.61 -25.65
C GLY A 57 -8.08 9.45 -25.63
N ARG A 58 -6.84 9.75 -26.05
CA ARG A 58 -5.75 8.78 -26.11
C ARG A 58 -5.09 8.61 -24.74
N ARG A 59 -5.07 7.39 -24.19
CA ARG A 59 -4.41 7.09 -22.91
C ARG A 59 -3.66 5.77 -22.92
N ALA A 60 -2.55 5.70 -22.21
CA ALA A 60 -1.84 4.45 -21.94
C ALA A 60 -2.46 3.74 -20.73
N VAL A 61 -2.76 2.45 -20.87
CA VAL A 61 -3.35 1.62 -19.82
C VAL A 61 -2.47 0.39 -19.58
N ILE A 62 -2.17 0.12 -18.31
CA ILE A 62 -1.46 -1.09 -17.87
C ILE A 62 -2.47 -2.02 -17.22
N THR A 63 -2.59 -3.23 -17.75
CA THR A 63 -3.38 -4.28 -17.09
C THR A 63 -2.54 -4.92 -16.00
N ALA A 64 -3.07 -5.00 -14.78
CA ALA A 64 -2.39 -5.64 -13.66
C ALA A 64 -3.18 -6.81 -13.08
N LYS A 65 -2.46 -7.74 -12.46
CA LYS A 65 -3.03 -8.87 -11.71
C LYS A 65 -2.85 -8.62 -10.23
N VAL A 66 -3.94 -8.71 -9.46
CA VAL A 66 -3.87 -8.74 -7.99
C VAL A 66 -3.23 -10.06 -7.56
N VAL A 67 -2.16 -9.95 -6.80
CA VAL A 67 -1.42 -11.09 -6.24
C VAL A 67 -1.75 -11.32 -4.77
N SER A 68 -2.14 -10.27 -4.04
CA SER A 68 -2.63 -10.36 -2.66
C SER A 68 -3.65 -9.25 -2.37
N ARG A 69 -4.68 -9.58 -1.59
CA ARG A 69 -5.70 -8.63 -1.12
C ARG A 69 -5.80 -8.73 0.40
N VAL A 70 -5.56 -7.61 1.08
CA VAL A 70 -5.67 -7.50 2.53
C VAL A 70 -6.86 -6.61 2.88
N ARG A 71 -7.68 -7.05 3.84
CA ARG A 71 -8.82 -6.27 4.38
C ARG A 71 -8.54 -5.88 5.82
N ILE A 72 -8.68 -4.60 6.12
CA ILE A 72 -8.30 -4.00 7.40
C ILE A 72 -9.53 -3.29 8.00
N PRO A 73 -9.90 -3.60 9.25
CA PRO A 73 -10.91 -2.83 9.97
C PRO A 73 -10.51 -1.35 10.09
N PRO A 74 -11.44 -0.39 9.93
CA PRO A 74 -11.12 1.04 9.97
C PRO A 74 -10.32 1.49 11.21
N GLN A 75 -10.58 0.86 12.36
CA GLN A 75 -9.91 1.16 13.62
C GLN A 75 -8.41 0.83 13.59
N GLN A 76 -7.99 -0.12 12.75
CA GLN A 76 -6.59 -0.53 12.60
C GLN A 76 -5.88 0.18 11.44
N ALA A 77 -6.63 0.73 10.49
CA ALA A 77 -6.07 1.39 9.31
C ALA A 77 -5.22 2.62 9.67
N PHE A 78 -5.63 3.38 10.68
CA PHE A 78 -4.89 4.56 11.16
C PHE A 78 -3.50 4.21 11.71
N GLU A 79 -3.41 3.15 12.51
CA GLU A 79 -2.13 2.72 13.10
C GLU A 79 -1.20 2.18 12.02
N ILE A 80 -1.74 1.49 11.00
CA ILE A 80 -0.95 1.05 9.83
C ILE A 80 -0.43 2.24 9.04
N ALA A 81 -1.27 3.25 8.76
CA ALA A 81 -0.84 4.46 8.07
C ALA A 81 0.27 5.21 8.82
N ARG A 82 0.15 5.30 10.16
CA ARG A 82 1.18 5.89 11.02
C ARG A 82 2.48 5.09 10.97
N ALA A 83 2.40 3.77 11.10
CA ALA A 83 3.56 2.90 11.01
C ALA A 83 4.26 3.05 9.65
N LEU A 84 3.52 3.07 8.54
CA LEU A 84 4.08 3.28 7.21
C LEU A 84 4.82 4.61 7.09
N THR A 85 4.24 5.68 7.63
CA THR A 85 4.88 7.01 7.63
C THR A 85 6.18 7.00 8.43
N GLN A 86 6.17 6.39 9.63
CA GLN A 86 7.37 6.26 10.45
C GLN A 86 8.48 5.44 9.77
N GLN A 87 8.12 4.34 9.11
CA GLN A 87 9.08 3.52 8.36
C GLN A 87 9.68 4.29 7.19
N LEU A 88 8.87 5.07 6.47
CA LEU A 88 9.36 5.92 5.38
C LEU A 88 10.36 6.96 5.90
N ASP A 89 10.03 7.66 6.98
CA ASP A 89 10.91 8.66 7.58
C ASP A 89 12.26 8.06 8.04
N MET A 90 12.26 6.81 8.52
CA MET A 90 13.49 6.11 8.90
C MET A 90 14.30 5.73 7.65
N TRP A 91 13.65 5.17 6.63
CA TRP A 91 14.30 4.79 5.38
C TRP A 91 14.93 5.99 4.65
N GLU A 92 14.25 7.14 4.61
CA GLU A 92 14.79 8.38 4.02
C GLU A 92 16.05 8.84 4.75
N LYS A 93 16.08 8.74 6.09
CA LYS A 93 17.27 9.07 6.90
C LYS A 93 18.44 8.12 6.65
N GLU A 94 18.15 6.84 6.48
CA GLU A 94 19.17 5.80 6.27
C GLU A 94 19.78 5.86 4.87
N THR A 95 18.95 6.08 3.85
CA THR A 95 19.38 6.04 2.45
C THR A 95 19.81 7.40 1.91
N GLY A 96 19.41 8.50 2.55
CA GLY A 96 19.58 9.85 2.03
C GLY A 96 18.75 10.12 0.76
N ALA A 97 17.87 9.19 0.37
CA ALA A 97 16.99 9.37 -0.76
C ALA A 97 15.82 10.28 -0.36
N GLY A 98 15.61 11.36 -1.11
CA GLY A 98 14.43 12.22 -0.93
C GLY A 98 13.14 11.50 -1.32
N ARG A 99 12.00 12.00 -0.82
CA ARG A 99 10.68 11.48 -1.17
C ARG A 99 10.50 11.41 -2.70
N PRO A 100 10.09 10.25 -3.26
CA PRO A 100 9.83 10.14 -4.69
C PRO A 100 8.80 11.19 -5.13
N GLN A 101 9.13 12.00 -6.13
CA GLN A 101 8.12 12.86 -6.75
C GLN A 101 7.14 11.97 -7.52
N PRO A 102 5.81 12.13 -7.33
CA PRO A 102 4.86 11.44 -8.20
C PRO A 102 5.19 11.79 -9.66
N PRO A 103 5.02 10.85 -10.61
CA PRO A 103 5.25 11.13 -12.02
C PRO A 103 4.44 12.37 -12.40
N SER A 104 5.12 13.42 -12.86
CA SER A 104 4.50 14.68 -13.25
C SER A 104 3.46 14.41 -14.33
N SER A 105 2.27 15.01 -14.18
CA SER A 105 1.20 14.94 -15.18
C SER A 105 1.75 15.22 -16.58
N PRO A 106 1.28 14.53 -17.64
CA PRO A 106 1.72 14.81 -18.99
C PRO A 106 1.45 16.27 -19.36
N PRO A 107 2.32 16.91 -20.17
CA PRO A 107 2.14 18.30 -20.57
C PRO A 107 0.79 18.48 -21.27
N ALA A 108 0.08 19.56 -20.95
CA ALA A 108 -1.18 19.91 -21.60
C ALA A 108 -0.99 20.02 -23.13
N PRO A 109 -1.97 19.60 -23.94
CA PRO A 109 -1.87 19.70 -25.39
C PRO A 109 -1.78 21.18 -25.82
N PRO A 110 -1.08 21.51 -26.92
CA PRO A 110 -1.04 22.86 -27.46
C PRO A 110 -2.44 23.29 -27.92
N ALA A 111 -2.75 24.57 -27.71
CA ALA A 111 -4.00 25.24 -28.06
C ALA A 111 -4.20 25.38 -29.58
#